data_AF-A0A6N9CAD0-F1
#
_entry.id   AF-A0A6N9CAD0-F1
#
_cell.length_a   1.000
_cell.length_b   1.000
_cell.length_c   1.000
_cell.angle_alpha   90.00
_cell.angle_beta   90.00
_cell.angle_gamma   90.00
#
_symmetry.space_group_name_H-M   'P 1'
#
loop_
_entity.id
_entity.type
_entity.pdbx_description
1 polymer ?
#
loop_
_entity_poly.entity_id
_entity_poly.type
_entity_poly.pdbx_seq_one_letter_code
_entity_poly.pdbx_strand_id
1 'polypeptide(L)'
;MVTQEQIDFFQENGYLKFGSVLDSDGVEAMRAGLDAIIELELNEGDDSSPEFKYGHDRREDKLNRGSGHPRAIHQYVNMWKRDPSYEAAIHNPLIAGTARALLNTPEVRLWHDQIISKPPKDNGHFEFHHDFFFWPLSSPNIVSCWLALDDATVDNGCMHVMPKSHKDERFSVEARAALD
;
A
#
# COMPACT_ATOMS: atom_id res chain seq x y z
N MET A 1 -6.40 9.22 18.57
CA MET A 1 -7.70 9.10 17.89
C MET A 1 -7.77 10.19 16.84
N VAL A 2 -8.35 9.91 15.67
CA VAL A 2 -8.57 10.93 14.63
C VAL A 2 -9.58 11.97 15.12
N THR A 3 -9.36 13.24 14.78
CA THR A 3 -10.23 14.35 15.17
C THR A 3 -11.34 14.57 14.14
N GLN A 4 -12.42 15.27 14.54
CA GLN A 4 -13.48 15.63 13.58
C GLN A 4 -12.94 16.50 12.44
N GLU A 5 -12.05 17.44 12.72
CA GLU A 5 -11.41 18.27 11.69
C GLU A 5 -10.64 17.44 10.66
N GLN A 6 -9.93 16.39 11.10
CA GLN A 6 -9.25 15.46 10.19
C GLN A 6 -10.23 14.61 9.38
N ILE A 7 -11.35 14.19 9.98
CA ILE A 7 -12.41 13.49 9.25
C ILE A 7 -12.99 14.41 8.18
N ASP A 8 -13.36 15.64 8.53
CA ASP A 8 -13.93 16.62 7.61
C ASP A 8 -12.95 16.95 6.48
N PHE A 9 -11.66 17.10 6.80
CA PHE A 9 -10.60 17.26 5.80
C PHE A 9 -10.55 16.09 4.83
N PHE A 10 -10.58 14.85 5.33
CA PHE A 10 -10.56 13.65 4.51
C PHE A 10 -11.80 13.56 3.61
N GLN A 11 -13.00 13.81 4.15
CA GLN A 11 -14.23 13.80 3.35
C GLN A 11 -14.20 14.86 2.25
N GLU A 12 -13.61 16.03 2.53
CA GLU A 12 -13.50 17.09 1.53
C GLU A 12 -12.42 16.81 0.47
N ASN A 13 -11.25 16.31 0.87
CA ASN A 13 -10.06 16.27 0.01
C ASN A 13 -9.67 14.88 -0.49
N GLY A 14 -10.20 13.80 0.10
CA GLY A 14 -9.96 12.42 -0.34
C GLY A 14 -8.66 11.81 0.18
N TYR A 15 -7.92 12.52 1.05
CA TYR A 15 -6.70 12.03 1.69
C TYR A 15 -6.53 12.65 3.06
N LEU A 16 -5.67 12.04 3.88
CA LEU A 16 -5.29 12.57 5.19
C LEU A 16 -3.82 12.28 5.47
N LYS A 17 -3.01 13.34 5.63
CA LYS A 17 -1.67 13.21 6.20
C LYS A 17 -1.79 13.07 7.71
N PHE A 18 -1.76 11.84 8.20
CA PHE A 18 -2.01 11.55 9.62
C PHE A 18 -0.85 11.94 10.54
N GLY A 19 0.39 11.63 10.13
CA GLY A 19 1.59 11.77 10.96
C GLY A 19 2.15 10.42 11.40
N SER A 20 2.89 10.40 12.50
CA SER A 20 3.51 9.19 13.04
C SER A 20 2.47 8.21 13.59
N VAL A 21 2.57 6.95 13.16
CA VAL A 21 1.67 5.86 13.57
C VAL A 21 2.44 4.71 14.22
N LEU A 22 3.67 4.47 13.74
CA LEU A 22 4.62 3.51 14.29
C LEU A 22 5.80 4.28 14.89
N ASP A 23 6.43 3.71 15.91
CA ASP A 23 7.72 4.18 16.42
C ASP A 23 8.88 3.61 15.59
N SER A 24 10.11 4.02 15.91
CA SER A 24 11.31 3.57 15.21
C SER A 24 11.45 2.05 15.24
N ASP A 25 11.15 1.43 16.38
CA ASP A 25 11.33 -0.01 16.57
C ASP A 25 10.32 -0.80 15.72
N GLY A 26 9.07 -0.33 15.62
CA GLY A 26 8.07 -0.89 14.73
C GLY A 26 8.44 -0.76 13.25
N VAL A 27 9.00 0.38 12.85
CA VAL A 27 9.48 0.58 11.47
C VAL A 27 10.65 -0.37 11.15
N GLU A 28 11.65 -0.44 12.03
CA GLU A 28 12.82 -1.31 11.84
C GLU A 28 12.43 -2.80 11.84
N ALA A 29 11.46 -3.21 12.65
CA ALA A 29 10.93 -4.57 12.61
C ALA A 29 10.33 -4.92 11.23
N MET A 30 9.53 -4.02 10.65
CA MET A 30 8.96 -4.21 9.31
C MET A 30 10.03 -4.24 8.21
N ARG A 31 11.06 -3.39 8.31
CA ARG A 31 12.18 -3.38 7.38
C ARG A 31 12.98 -4.69 7.44
N ALA A 32 13.33 -5.14 8.65
CA ALA A 32 14.02 -6.41 8.85
C ALA A 32 13.19 -7.60 8.35
N GLY A 33 11.88 -7.59 8.58
CA GLY A 33 10.96 -8.60 8.04
C GLY A 33 10.92 -8.62 6.50
N LEU A 34 10.93 -7.45 5.85
CA LEU A 34 11.02 -7.35 4.40
C LEU A 34 12.35 -7.94 3.88
N ASP A 35 13.48 -7.56 4.49
CA ASP A 35 14.80 -8.04 4.10
C ASP A 35 14.91 -9.56 4.24
N ALA A 36 14.37 -10.14 5.32
CA ALA A 36 14.33 -11.59 5.51
C ALA A 36 13.52 -12.31 4.41
N ILE A 37 12.36 -11.76 4.02
CA ILE A 37 11.55 -12.32 2.93
C ILE A 37 12.24 -12.16 1.57
N ILE A 38 12.91 -11.03 1.32
CA ILE A 38 13.72 -10.82 0.12
C ILE A 38 14.83 -11.88 0.04
N GLU A 39 15.59 -12.09 1.11
CA GLU A 39 16.67 -13.08 1.14
C GLU A 39 16.14 -14.51 0.97
N LEU A 40 15.02 -14.85 1.60
CA LEU A 40 14.40 -16.16 1.42
C LEU A 40 13.96 -16.37 -0.03
N GLU A 41 13.26 -15.40 -0.64
CA GLU A 41 12.82 -15.52 -2.04
C GLU A 41 14.00 -15.61 -3.03
N LEU A 42 15.11 -14.94 -2.74
CA LEU A 42 16.31 -14.97 -3.59
C LEU A 42 17.05 -16.31 -3.52
N ASN A 43 17.12 -16.93 -2.35
CA ASN A 43 17.95 -18.10 -2.10
C ASN A 43 17.17 -19.42 -2.20
N GLU A 44 15.91 -19.42 -1.75
CA GLU A 44 15.08 -20.62 -1.59
C GLU A 44 13.82 -20.58 -2.46
N GLY A 45 13.49 -19.41 -3.02
CA GLY A 45 12.29 -19.18 -3.81
C GLY A 45 11.08 -18.81 -2.95
N ASP A 46 9.91 -18.80 -3.58
CA ASP A 46 8.65 -18.42 -2.92
C ASP A 46 7.98 -19.59 -2.20
N ASP A 47 8.08 -19.59 -0.88
CA ASP A 47 7.42 -20.53 0.04
C ASP A 47 6.03 -20.05 0.53
N SER A 48 5.46 -18.97 -0.05
CA SER A 48 4.09 -18.57 0.28
C SER A 48 3.06 -19.63 -0.10
N SER A 49 1.98 -19.72 0.69
CA SER A 49 0.90 -20.66 0.37
C SER A 49 0.21 -20.27 -0.96
N PRO A 50 -0.31 -21.24 -1.73
CA PRO A 50 -0.85 -20.98 -3.08
C PRO A 50 -1.95 -19.92 -3.15
N GLU A 51 -2.75 -19.81 -2.08
CA GLU A 51 -3.80 -18.80 -1.90
C GLU A 51 -3.27 -17.35 -1.88
N PHE A 52 -1.97 -17.13 -1.62
CA PHE A 52 -1.35 -15.80 -1.54
C PHE A 52 -0.33 -15.53 -2.63
N LYS A 53 -0.12 -16.45 -3.58
CA LYS A 53 0.69 -16.19 -4.78
C LYS A 53 0.08 -15.15 -5.71
N TYR A 54 -1.24 -14.94 -5.64
CA TYR A 54 -1.95 -13.94 -6.44
C TYR A 54 -1.64 -12.52 -5.94
N GLY A 55 -1.07 -11.69 -6.82
CA GLY A 55 -0.73 -10.28 -6.53
C GLY A 55 0.76 -10.02 -6.33
N HIS A 56 1.58 -11.05 -6.09
CA HIS A 56 3.02 -10.93 -6.24
C HIS A 56 3.34 -10.82 -7.75
N ASP A 57 3.36 -9.61 -8.31
CA ASP A 57 3.87 -9.38 -9.66
C ASP A 57 5.38 -9.62 -9.68
N ARG A 58 5.73 -10.89 -9.87
CA ARG A 58 7.09 -11.39 -10.11
C ARG A 58 7.34 -11.58 -11.60
N ARG A 59 6.83 -10.72 -12.50
CA ARG A 59 7.10 -10.80 -13.95
C ARG A 59 8.54 -11.26 -14.17
N GLU A 60 8.69 -12.47 -14.75
CA GLU A 60 9.83 -13.40 -14.66
C GLU A 60 11.19 -12.84 -15.13
N ASP A 61 11.26 -11.58 -15.56
CA ASP A 61 12.44 -10.99 -16.21
C ASP A 61 13.40 -10.23 -15.30
N LYS A 62 13.19 -10.15 -13.98
CA LYS A 62 13.87 -9.12 -13.15
C LYS A 62 14.80 -9.57 -12.03
N LEU A 63 15.00 -10.88 -11.83
CA LEU A 63 15.94 -11.40 -10.82
C LEU A 63 17.32 -11.78 -11.37
N ASN A 64 17.72 -11.25 -12.53
CA ASN A 64 19.05 -11.48 -13.10
C ASN A 64 20.13 -10.61 -12.43
N ARG A 65 20.60 -11.02 -11.24
CA ARG A 65 21.91 -10.57 -10.73
C ARG A 65 23.02 -11.20 -11.57
N GLY A 66 23.34 -10.55 -12.68
CA GLY A 66 24.43 -10.91 -13.59
C GLY A 66 24.45 -10.13 -14.91
N SER A 67 23.34 -9.50 -15.32
CA SER A 67 23.19 -8.91 -16.67
C SER A 67 23.17 -7.37 -16.72
N GLY A 68 23.47 -6.67 -15.61
CA GLY A 68 23.52 -5.20 -15.60
C GLY A 68 22.18 -4.49 -15.86
N HIS A 69 21.05 -5.16 -15.66
CA HIS A 69 19.70 -4.59 -15.84
C HIS A 69 19.23 -3.80 -14.59
N PRO A 70 18.36 -2.78 -14.75
CA PRO A 70 17.98 -1.85 -13.68
C PRO A 70 17.24 -2.55 -12.53
N ARG A 71 17.55 -2.11 -11.31
CA ARG A 71 16.88 -2.54 -10.07
C ARG A 71 15.41 -2.15 -10.19
N ALA A 72 14.48 -3.11 -10.22
CA ALA A 72 13.09 -2.79 -10.50
C ALA A 72 12.29 -2.47 -9.23
N ILE A 73 11.14 -1.83 -9.40
CA ILE A 73 10.12 -1.77 -8.35
C ILE A 73 9.59 -3.19 -8.12
N HIS A 74 9.65 -3.66 -6.87
CA HIS A 74 9.14 -4.96 -6.45
C HIS A 74 7.90 -4.80 -5.57
N GLN A 75 6.91 -5.67 -5.78
CA GLN A 75 5.66 -5.67 -5.05
C GLN A 75 5.52 -6.97 -4.25
N TYR A 76 5.27 -6.85 -2.95
CA TYR A 76 4.98 -7.97 -2.05
C TYR A 76 3.57 -7.78 -1.51
N VAL A 77 2.72 -8.81 -1.56
CA VAL A 77 1.31 -8.72 -1.18
C VAL A 77 1.03 -9.71 -0.05
N ASN A 78 0.14 -9.39 0.88
CA ASN A 78 -0.15 -10.27 2.04
C ASN A 78 1.04 -10.50 2.97
N MET A 79 1.91 -9.48 3.15
CA MET A 79 3.08 -9.55 4.04
C MET A 79 2.69 -9.78 5.51
N TRP A 80 1.50 -9.36 5.93
CA TRP A 80 0.93 -9.69 7.24
C TRP A 80 0.87 -11.19 7.54
N LYS A 81 0.87 -12.06 6.54
CA LYS A 81 0.90 -13.53 6.73
C LYS A 81 2.30 -14.11 6.77
N ARG A 82 3.28 -13.31 6.35
CA ARG A 82 4.67 -13.71 6.16
C ARG A 82 5.51 -13.29 7.36
N ASP A 83 5.17 -12.16 7.96
CA ASP A 83 5.96 -11.58 9.04
C ASP A 83 5.06 -10.93 10.12
N PRO A 84 5.29 -11.23 11.41
CA PRO A 84 4.47 -10.73 12.52
C PRO A 84 4.43 -9.20 12.67
N SER A 85 5.44 -8.48 12.20
CA SER A 85 5.46 -7.01 12.29
C SER A 85 4.41 -6.36 11.39
N TYR A 86 4.16 -6.95 10.22
CA TYR A 86 3.09 -6.54 9.31
C TYR A 86 1.72 -6.92 9.87
N GLU A 87 1.60 -8.10 10.49
CA GLU A 87 0.38 -8.49 11.21
C GLU A 87 0.05 -7.53 12.35
N ALA A 88 1.06 -7.11 13.11
CA ALA A 88 0.90 -6.13 14.17
C ALA A 88 0.47 -4.76 13.63
N ALA A 89 1.02 -4.33 12.48
CA ALA A 89 0.64 -3.09 11.83
C ALA A 89 -0.84 -3.09 11.38
N ILE A 90 -1.32 -4.15 10.73
CA ILE A 90 -2.74 -4.22 10.28
C ILE A 90 -3.72 -4.24 11.46
N HIS A 91 -3.31 -4.76 12.62
CA HIS A 91 -4.12 -4.78 13.85
C HIS A 91 -3.90 -3.57 14.75
N ASN A 92 -3.08 -2.61 14.34
CA ASN A 92 -2.80 -1.41 15.13
C ASN A 92 -4.12 -0.64 15.40
N PRO A 93 -4.50 -0.42 16.68
CA PRO A 93 -5.76 0.24 17.02
C PRO A 93 -5.90 1.67 16.45
N LEU A 94 -4.79 2.37 16.24
CA LEU A 94 -4.79 3.70 15.63
C LEU A 94 -5.12 3.63 14.14
N ILE A 95 -4.56 2.65 13.41
CA ILE A 95 -4.84 2.43 11.99
C ILE A 95 -6.30 1.99 11.82
N ALA A 96 -6.70 0.90 12.46
CA ALA A 96 -8.05 0.35 12.35
C ALA A 96 -9.12 1.33 12.88
N GLY A 97 -8.83 2.05 13.97
CA GLY A 97 -9.71 3.08 14.52
C GLY A 97 -9.88 4.27 13.58
N THR A 98 -8.79 4.72 12.95
CA THR A 98 -8.85 5.82 11.97
C THR A 98 -9.61 5.39 10.73
N ALA A 99 -9.32 4.20 10.17
CA ALA A 99 -10.03 3.69 9.00
C ALA A 99 -11.56 3.59 9.23
N ARG A 100 -11.98 3.07 10.39
CA ARG A 100 -13.40 3.02 10.79
C ARG A 100 -14.05 4.40 10.83
N ALA A 101 -13.37 5.37 11.42
CA ALA A 101 -13.88 6.73 11.54
C ALA A 101 -13.98 7.42 10.17
N LEU A 102 -12.97 7.26 9.30
CA LEU A 102 -12.96 7.84 7.96
C LEU A 102 -14.03 7.21 7.04
N LEU A 103 -14.27 5.91 7.18
CA LEU A 103 -15.30 5.18 6.43
C LEU A 103 -16.69 5.25 7.08
N ASN A 104 -16.83 5.90 8.24
CA ASN A 104 -18.07 5.98 9.02
C ASN A 104 -18.74 4.61 9.23
N THR A 105 -17.96 3.62 9.70
CA THR A 105 -18.39 2.23 9.87
C THR A 105 -17.92 1.68 11.23
N PRO A 106 -18.69 0.79 11.88
CA PRO A 106 -18.26 0.16 13.13
C PRO A 106 -17.10 -0.82 12.95
N GLU A 107 -16.90 -1.35 11.75
CA GLU A 107 -15.93 -2.40 11.44
C GLU A 107 -15.30 -2.19 10.07
N VAL A 108 -14.03 -2.60 9.95
CA VAL A 108 -13.26 -2.64 8.71
C VAL A 108 -12.65 -4.01 8.55
N ARG A 109 -12.47 -4.44 7.31
CA ARG A 109 -11.80 -5.69 6.96
C ARG A 109 -10.60 -5.35 6.07
N LEU A 110 -9.47 -6.02 6.32
CA LEU A 110 -8.33 -5.95 5.43
C LEU A 110 -8.69 -6.57 4.07
N TRP A 111 -8.47 -5.83 2.99
CA TRP A 111 -8.54 -6.34 1.63
C TRP A 111 -7.24 -7.07 1.27
N HIS A 112 -6.13 -6.34 1.26
CA HIS A 112 -4.76 -6.85 1.31
C HIS A 112 -3.86 -5.77 1.94
N ASP A 113 -2.68 -6.16 2.38
CA ASP A 113 -1.56 -5.23 2.52
C ASP A 113 -0.62 -5.41 1.31
N GLN A 114 0.20 -4.40 1.07
CA GLN A 114 1.15 -4.43 -0.02
C GLN A 114 2.37 -3.57 0.31
N ILE A 115 3.54 -4.10 -0.02
CA ILE A 115 4.80 -3.37 0.01
C ILE A 115 5.26 -3.10 -1.40
N ILE A 116 5.60 -1.83 -1.65
CA ILE A 116 6.19 -1.36 -2.91
C ILE A 116 7.64 -1.00 -2.60
N SER A 117 8.54 -1.95 -2.81
CA SER A 117 9.97 -1.76 -2.62
C SER A 117 10.56 -1.06 -3.85
N LYS A 118 11.07 0.15 -3.63
CA LYS A 118 11.69 1.00 -4.65
C LYS A 118 13.18 1.16 -4.34
N PRO A 119 14.08 0.43 -5.01
CA PRO A 119 15.50 0.64 -4.83
C PRO A 119 15.90 2.07 -5.22
N PRO A 120 17.11 2.56 -4.87
CA PRO A 120 17.55 3.90 -5.28
C PRO A 120 17.72 4.03 -6.80
N LYS A 121 17.73 5.27 -7.30
CA LYS A 121 17.81 5.68 -8.73
C LYS A 121 16.49 5.51 -9.48
N ASP A 122 16.46 5.94 -10.74
CA ASP A 122 15.27 5.83 -11.59
C ASP A 122 14.99 4.36 -11.92
N ASN A 123 13.86 3.89 -11.40
CA ASN A 123 13.41 2.50 -11.51
C ASN A 123 11.97 2.45 -12.06
N GLY A 124 11.53 3.52 -12.74
CA GLY A 124 10.17 3.71 -13.22
C GLY A 124 9.29 4.51 -12.26
N HIS A 125 8.11 4.91 -12.77
CA HIS A 125 7.17 5.76 -12.07
C HIS A 125 5.76 5.15 -12.17
N PHE A 126 4.96 5.30 -11.13
CA PHE A 126 3.52 5.01 -11.20
C PHE A 126 2.81 6.24 -11.76
N GLU A 127 1.99 6.02 -12.79
CA GLU A 127 1.13 7.07 -13.32
C GLU A 127 0.01 7.40 -12.32
N PHE A 128 -0.61 8.57 -12.46
CA PHE A 128 -1.81 8.91 -11.69
C PHE A 128 -2.91 7.89 -11.99
N HIS A 129 -3.53 7.39 -10.92
CA HIS A 129 -4.59 6.41 -11.00
C HIS A 129 -5.55 6.53 -9.83
N HIS A 130 -6.69 5.85 -9.95
CA HIS A 130 -7.65 5.64 -8.87
C HIS A 130 -7.69 4.13 -8.57
N ASP A 131 -7.25 3.75 -7.37
CA ASP A 131 -7.16 2.34 -6.96
C ASP A 131 -8.44 1.54 -7.22
N PHE A 132 -9.61 2.16 -6.96
CA PHE A 132 -10.91 1.55 -7.17
C PHE A 132 -11.06 0.93 -8.57
N PHE A 133 -10.54 1.57 -9.63
CA PHE A 133 -10.66 1.10 -11.01
C PHE A 133 -9.87 -0.19 -11.28
N PHE A 134 -8.90 -0.53 -10.44
CA PHE A 134 -8.07 -1.73 -10.58
C PHE A 134 -8.51 -2.88 -9.68
N TRP A 135 -9.44 -2.64 -8.76
CA TRP A 135 -9.85 -3.63 -7.77
C TRP A 135 -11.25 -4.18 -8.06
N PRO A 136 -11.52 -5.46 -7.77
CA PRO A 136 -12.82 -6.11 -7.98
C PRO A 136 -13.84 -5.70 -6.90
N LEU A 137 -14.06 -4.40 -6.73
CA LEU A 137 -14.98 -3.81 -5.76
C LEU A 137 -16.20 -3.25 -6.48
N SER A 138 -17.38 -3.40 -5.87
CA SER A 138 -18.63 -2.83 -6.42
C SER A 138 -18.79 -1.33 -6.14
N SER A 139 -18.06 -0.80 -5.16
CA SER A 139 -18.08 0.61 -4.76
C SER A 139 -16.76 1.03 -4.10
N PRO A 140 -16.36 2.31 -4.12
CA PRO A 140 -15.12 2.81 -3.52
C PRO A 140 -15.22 2.98 -1.99
N ASN A 141 -15.90 2.05 -1.31
CA ASN A 141 -16.04 2.03 0.16
C ASN A 141 -14.81 1.39 0.82
N ILE A 142 -13.62 1.93 0.51
CA ILE A 142 -12.32 1.43 0.97
C ILE A 142 -11.38 2.62 1.20
N VAL A 143 -10.42 2.46 2.10
CA VAL A 143 -9.34 3.44 2.32
C VAL A 143 -8.00 2.71 2.33
N SER A 144 -7.02 3.29 1.63
CA SER A 144 -5.62 2.83 1.64
C SER A 144 -4.87 3.55 2.77
N CYS A 145 -4.21 2.78 3.65
CA CYS A 145 -3.27 3.33 4.62
C CYS A 145 -1.85 3.16 4.08
N TRP A 146 -1.23 4.26 3.65
CA TRP A 146 0.15 4.25 3.17
C TRP A 146 1.11 4.57 4.31
N LEU A 147 1.98 3.61 4.66
CA LEU A 147 3.01 3.75 5.69
C LEU A 147 4.38 3.92 5.03
N ALA A 148 5.09 4.99 5.39
CA ALA A 148 6.48 5.17 4.99
C ALA A 148 7.37 4.30 5.88
N LEU A 149 8.09 3.33 5.31
CA LEU A 149 9.13 2.56 6.01
C LEU A 149 10.52 3.18 5.86
N ASP A 150 10.70 4.04 4.86
CA ASP A 150 11.86 4.90 4.67
C ASP A 150 11.38 6.36 4.59
N ASP A 151 12.30 7.31 4.81
CA ASP A 151 12.03 8.73 4.61
C ASP A 151 11.48 8.97 3.19
N ALA A 152 10.27 9.53 3.11
CA ALA A 152 9.58 9.81 1.85
C ALA A 152 9.55 11.32 1.61
N THR A 153 10.32 11.75 0.63
CA THR A 153 10.55 13.13 0.22
C THR A 153 10.13 13.34 -1.24
N VAL A 154 9.96 14.59 -1.64
CA VAL A 154 9.65 14.95 -3.04
C VAL A 154 10.75 14.44 -3.99
N ASP A 155 12.00 14.46 -3.54
CA ASP A 155 13.16 14.10 -4.37
C ASP A 155 13.42 12.59 -4.46
N ASN A 156 12.77 11.77 -3.62
CA ASN A 156 12.96 10.30 -3.61
C ASN A 156 11.66 9.50 -3.80
N GLY A 157 10.62 10.14 -4.35
CA GLY A 157 9.43 9.44 -4.84
C GLY A 157 8.33 9.24 -3.78
N CYS A 158 8.11 10.23 -2.92
CA CYS A 158 6.95 10.25 -2.03
C CYS A 158 5.61 10.19 -2.80
N MET A 159 4.55 9.81 -2.10
CA MET A 159 3.21 9.78 -2.67
C MET A 159 2.71 11.18 -3.03
N HIS A 160 2.14 11.33 -4.22
CA HIS A 160 1.41 12.52 -4.65
C HIS A 160 -0.08 12.20 -4.69
N VAL A 161 -0.91 13.13 -4.25
CA VAL A 161 -2.38 13.00 -4.26
C VAL A 161 -2.98 14.26 -4.85
N MET A 162 -4.05 14.12 -5.63
CA MET A 162 -4.81 15.24 -6.18
C MET A 162 -5.99 15.53 -5.24
N PRO A 163 -6.01 16.67 -4.51
CA PRO A 163 -7.13 16.97 -3.62
C PRO A 163 -8.46 16.96 -4.36
N LYS A 164 -9.48 16.38 -3.73
CA LYS A 164 -10.87 16.28 -4.22
C LYS A 164 -11.08 15.39 -5.44
N SER A 165 -10.06 14.68 -5.93
CA SER A 165 -10.21 13.83 -7.12
C SER A 165 -11.22 12.69 -6.91
N HIS A 166 -11.41 12.24 -5.67
CA HIS A 166 -12.42 11.23 -5.30
C HIS A 166 -13.87 11.66 -5.53
N LYS A 167 -14.12 12.96 -5.72
CA LYS A 167 -15.44 13.54 -6.05
C LYS A 167 -15.61 13.85 -7.54
N ASP A 168 -14.63 13.52 -8.36
CA ASP A 168 -14.68 13.81 -9.78
C ASP A 168 -15.57 12.78 -10.50
N GLU A 169 -16.65 13.26 -11.12
CA GLU A 169 -17.63 12.44 -11.83
C GLU A 169 -17.02 11.60 -12.97
N ARG A 170 -15.85 12.00 -13.50
CA ARG A 170 -15.13 11.20 -14.51
C ARG A 170 -14.61 9.87 -13.96
N PHE A 171 -14.50 9.76 -12.64
CA PHE A 171 -14.02 8.58 -11.92
C PHE A 171 -15.11 7.99 -11.00
N SER A 172 -16.39 8.22 -11.32
CA SER A 172 -17.51 7.67 -10.54
C SER A 172 -17.69 6.16 -10.74
N VAL A 173 -18.58 5.56 -9.93
CA VAL A 173 -18.97 4.15 -10.08
C VAL A 173 -19.64 3.91 -11.43
N GLU A 174 -20.47 4.85 -11.87
CA GLU A 174 -21.13 4.83 -13.18
C GLU A 174 -20.11 4.94 -14.31
N ALA A 175 -19.09 5.80 -14.16
CA ALA A 175 -18.01 5.92 -15.13
C ALA A 175 -17.21 4.63 -15.25
N ARG A 176 -16.91 3.95 -14.14
CA ARG A 176 -16.26 2.63 -14.14
C ARG A 176 -17.13 1.58 -14.84
N ALA A 177 -18.42 1.50 -14.49
CA ALA A 177 -19.34 0.52 -15.06
C ALA A 177 -19.52 0.68 -16.57
N ALA A 178 -19.25 1.86 -17.13
CA ALA A 178 -19.28 2.11 -18.57
C ALA A 178 -18.01 1.62 -19.32
N LEU A 179 -16.98 1.16 -18.61
CA LEU A 179 -15.74 0.61 -19.21
C LEU A 179 -15.79 -0.92 -19.41
N ASP A 180 -16.71 -1.61 -18.75
CA ASP A 180 -16.93 -3.06 -18.82
C ASP A 180 -17.91 -3.44 -19.96
#